data_AF-A0A6A3KGT4-F1
#
_entry.id   AF-A0A6A3KGT4-F1
#
_cell.length_a   1.000
_cell.length_b   1.000
_cell.length_c   1.000
_cell.angle_alpha   90.00
_cell.angle_beta   90.00
_cell.angle_gamma   90.00
#
_symmetry.space_group_name_H-M   'P 1'
#
loop_
_entity.id
_entity.type
_entity.pdbx_description
1 polymer ?
#
loop_
_entity_poly.entity_id
_entity_poly.type
_entity_poly.pdbx_seq_one_letter_code
_entity_poly.pdbx_strand_id
1 'polypeptide(L)'
;MVFVQESLRWSAHGASNYQRAALLYLIVEGIMSDLFLIIANDNWTTKIQYLSLGYNLSGLMLLLFEMVESMQWLSDKWRQRVFFSYETALVGKLVSALALQAFLTGLNGSDFKRSRPVALAVSYYFWSLISHSVVVAVITGIIASVRVPTAITYVWVKHRTLSVFSEPCCVDSALGPRNRLMMLGGYRWEHGRLYYKVTALKAFGMLKMEEDGVEYLALQKLHWFTVPRDNLVGIGVISGQRVEPCHERPCTGIITLLDRKLGGGLSQVDTRHHVRPSRAMVELGPKNAWVTAPLSIGE
;
A
#
# COMPACT_ATOMS: atom_id res chain seq x y z
N MET A 1 -16.45 -4.06 2.76
CA MET A 1 -15.74 -2.79 2.47
C MET A 1 -15.14 -2.16 3.73
N VAL A 2 -15.77 -2.28 4.91
CA VAL A 2 -15.24 -1.83 6.21
C VAL A 2 -13.80 -2.31 6.50
N PHE A 3 -13.49 -3.58 6.18
CA PHE A 3 -12.16 -4.15 6.44
C PHE A 3 -10.99 -3.49 5.66
N VAL A 4 -11.24 -2.85 4.51
CA VAL A 4 -10.18 -2.17 3.72
C VAL A 4 -9.71 -0.92 4.46
N GLN A 5 -10.61 -0.24 5.15
CA GLN A 5 -10.32 0.94 5.97
C GLN A 5 -9.61 0.54 7.28
N GLU A 6 -10.01 -0.58 7.91
CA GLU A 6 -9.28 -1.16 9.06
C GLU A 6 -7.88 -1.69 8.70
N SER A 7 -7.66 -2.07 7.43
CA SER A 7 -6.38 -2.64 6.96
C SER A 7 -5.36 -1.58 6.54
N LEU A 8 -5.67 -0.30 6.71
CA LEU A 8 -4.72 0.78 6.48
C LEU A 8 -3.66 0.77 7.60
N ARG A 9 -2.55 0.08 7.32
CA ARG A 9 -1.28 0.02 8.06
C ARG A 9 -1.37 -0.26 9.58
N TRP A 10 -0.80 -1.39 9.99
CA TRP A 10 -0.52 -1.67 11.40
C TRP A 10 0.51 -0.73 12.04
N SER A 11 1.37 -0.08 11.23
CA SER A 11 2.27 0.96 11.74
C SER A 11 1.87 2.34 11.20
N ALA A 12 1.74 3.31 12.11
CA ALA A 12 1.25 4.62 11.71
C ALA A 12 2.24 5.38 10.81
N HIS A 13 1.79 6.49 10.25
CA HIS A 13 2.60 7.28 9.32
C HIS A 13 3.91 7.73 9.96
N GLY A 14 5.04 7.51 9.28
CA GLY A 14 6.36 7.94 9.77
C GLY A 14 6.97 7.07 10.87
N ALA A 15 6.45 5.86 11.11
CA ALA A 15 7.05 4.91 12.07
C ALA A 15 8.54 4.67 11.78
N SER A 16 9.38 4.77 12.82
CA SER A 16 10.81 4.47 12.70
C SER A 16 11.04 2.96 12.57
N ASN A 17 12.21 2.56 12.05
CA ASN A 17 12.55 1.14 11.93
C ASN A 17 12.63 0.45 13.31
N TYR A 18 12.98 1.17 14.37
CA TYR A 18 12.95 0.64 15.75
C TYR A 18 11.53 0.36 16.22
N GLN A 19 10.58 1.25 15.96
CA GLN A 19 9.17 1.05 16.30
C GLN A 19 8.57 -0.14 15.52
N ARG A 20 8.93 -0.28 14.25
CA ARG A 20 8.56 -1.44 13.43
C ARG A 20 9.16 -2.74 13.97
N ALA A 21 10.43 -2.72 14.40
CA ALA A 21 11.07 -3.87 15.02
C ALA A 21 10.42 -4.28 16.35
N ALA A 22 10.02 -3.30 17.18
CA ALA A 22 9.28 -3.57 18.42
C ALA A 22 7.91 -4.21 18.13
N LEU A 23 7.16 -3.70 17.15
CA LEU A 23 5.91 -4.33 16.70
C LEU A 23 6.14 -5.74 16.12
N LEU A 24 7.21 -5.95 15.35
CA LEU A 24 7.58 -7.28 14.86
C LEU A 24 7.76 -8.26 16.02
N TYR A 25 8.51 -7.85 17.03
CA TYR A 25 8.76 -8.67 18.21
C TYR A 25 7.45 -9.08 18.90
N LEU A 26 6.55 -8.12 19.16
CA LEU A 26 5.24 -8.39 19.78
C LEU A 26 4.40 -9.37 18.93
N ILE A 27 4.42 -9.22 17.60
CA ILE A 27 3.70 -10.12 16.70
C ILE A 27 4.30 -11.53 16.72
N VAL A 28 5.63 -11.65 16.70
CA VAL A 28 6.32 -12.95 16.79
C VAL A 28 5.99 -13.64 18.12
N GLU A 29 6.01 -12.90 19.22
CA GLU A 29 5.64 -13.42 20.54
C GLU A 29 4.17 -13.88 20.58
N GLY A 30 3.25 -13.12 19.96
CA GLY A 30 1.85 -13.51 19.78
C GLY A 30 1.69 -14.80 18.97
N ILE A 31 2.37 -14.92 17.84
CA ILE A 31 2.36 -16.15 17.01
C ILE A 31 2.82 -17.36 17.82
N MET A 32 3.90 -17.22 18.58
CA MET A 32 4.44 -18.33 19.37
C MET A 32 3.52 -18.73 20.51
N SER A 33 2.86 -17.75 21.13
CA SER A 33 1.85 -18.00 22.16
C SER A 33 0.66 -18.76 21.59
N ASP A 34 0.16 -18.35 20.42
CA ASP A 34 -0.93 -19.06 19.73
C ASP A 34 -0.50 -20.48 19.34
N LEU A 35 0.72 -20.65 18.79
CA LEU A 35 1.28 -21.96 18.44
C LEU A 35 1.41 -22.88 19.65
N PHE A 36 1.92 -22.37 20.77
CA PHE A 36 2.02 -23.13 22.01
C PHE A 36 0.64 -23.57 22.51
N LEU A 37 -0.34 -22.67 22.49
CA LEU A 37 -1.71 -22.98 22.92
C LEU A 37 -2.42 -23.95 21.98
N ILE A 38 -2.10 -23.95 20.68
CA ILE A 38 -2.60 -24.94 19.72
C ILE A 38 -1.96 -26.31 19.96
N ILE A 39 -0.66 -26.38 20.25
CA ILE A 39 0.03 -27.64 20.53
C ILE A 39 -0.40 -28.22 21.90
N ALA A 40 -0.62 -27.36 22.89
CA ALA A 40 -0.92 -27.76 24.25
C ALA A 40 -2.39 -28.15 24.48
N ASN A 41 -3.29 -27.93 23.51
CA ASN A 41 -4.72 -28.04 23.72
C ASN A 41 -5.38 -28.75 22.53
N ASP A 42 -6.14 -29.82 22.76
CA ASP A 42 -6.85 -30.58 21.69
C ASP A 42 -8.35 -30.22 21.58
N ASN A 43 -8.81 -29.24 22.36
CA ASN A 43 -10.23 -28.92 22.52
C ASN A 43 -10.70 -27.72 21.70
N TRP A 44 -11.98 -27.35 21.83
CA TRP A 44 -12.65 -26.26 21.08
C TRP A 44 -11.94 -24.90 21.13
N THR A 45 -11.13 -24.65 22.16
CA THR A 45 -10.22 -23.51 22.31
C THR A 45 -9.20 -23.38 21.17
N THR A 46 -8.82 -24.48 20.53
CA THR A 46 -7.95 -24.48 19.34
C THR A 46 -8.50 -23.64 18.20
N LYS A 47 -9.82 -23.65 17.97
CA LYS A 47 -10.45 -22.86 16.89
C LYS A 47 -10.28 -21.36 17.10
N ILE A 48 -10.38 -20.90 18.35
CA ILE A 48 -10.15 -19.50 18.72
C ILE A 48 -8.66 -19.15 18.54
N GLN A 49 -7.76 -20.06 18.91
CA GLN A 49 -6.32 -19.87 18.74
C GLN A 49 -5.92 -19.81 17.25
N TYR A 50 -6.53 -20.62 16.38
CA TYR A 50 -6.34 -20.50 14.93
C TYR A 50 -6.81 -19.15 14.38
N LEU A 51 -7.88 -18.57 14.95
CA LEU A 51 -8.34 -17.23 14.59
C LEU A 51 -7.35 -16.14 15.01
N SER A 52 -6.84 -16.22 16.25
CA SER A 52 -5.78 -15.34 16.78
C SER A 52 -4.50 -15.43 15.93
N LEU A 53 -4.07 -16.65 15.62
CA LEU A 53 -2.92 -16.94 14.77
C LEU A 53 -3.09 -16.33 13.38
N GLY A 54 -4.27 -16.47 12.78
CA GLY A 54 -4.60 -15.85 11.50
C GLY A 54 -4.49 -14.32 11.51
N TYR A 55 -4.86 -13.68 12.62
CA TYR A 55 -4.73 -12.24 12.81
C TYR A 55 -3.26 -11.82 12.95
N ASN A 56 -2.50 -12.50 13.82
CA ASN A 56 -1.08 -12.25 14.03
C ASN A 56 -0.25 -12.46 12.76
N LEU A 57 -0.58 -13.49 11.95
CA LEU A 57 0.06 -13.72 10.65
C LEU A 57 -0.31 -12.65 9.61
N SER A 58 -1.54 -12.12 9.65
CA SER A 58 -1.92 -10.99 8.80
C SER A 58 -1.08 -9.75 9.11
N GLY A 59 -0.88 -9.47 10.40
CA GLY A 59 -0.02 -8.38 10.88
C GLY A 59 1.45 -8.60 10.52
N LEU A 60 1.96 -9.81 10.75
CA LEU A 60 3.34 -10.21 10.42
C LEU A 60 3.65 -9.93 8.94
N MET A 61 2.80 -10.41 8.02
CA MET A 61 3.02 -10.21 6.59
C MET A 61 3.06 -8.74 6.21
N LEU A 62 2.13 -7.94 6.75
CA LEU A 62 2.06 -6.50 6.49
C LEU A 62 3.31 -5.78 7.00
N LEU A 63 3.77 -6.12 8.20
CA LEU A 63 4.88 -5.46 8.85
C LEU A 63 6.24 -5.88 8.28
N LEU A 64 6.43 -7.16 7.97
CA LEU A 64 7.63 -7.67 7.26
C LEU A 64 7.81 -6.93 5.94
N PHE A 65 6.76 -6.82 5.14
CA PHE A 65 6.84 -6.09 3.90
C PHE A 65 7.07 -4.60 4.12
N GLU A 66 6.44 -4.01 5.14
CA GLU A 66 6.67 -2.60 5.43
C GLU A 66 8.14 -2.31 5.76
N MET A 67 8.80 -3.21 6.49
CA MET A 67 10.22 -3.13 6.77
C MET A 67 11.06 -3.36 5.51
N VAL A 68 10.78 -4.40 4.73
CA VAL A 68 11.55 -4.71 3.51
C VAL A 68 11.44 -3.57 2.48
N GLU A 69 10.27 -2.97 2.31
CA GLU A 69 10.08 -1.78 1.47
C GLU A 69 10.83 -0.57 2.02
N SER A 70 10.79 -0.34 3.35
CA SER A 70 11.54 0.77 3.95
C SER A 70 13.06 0.64 3.83
N MET A 71 13.56 -0.60 3.71
CA MET A 71 14.96 -0.90 3.43
C MET A 71 15.29 -0.88 1.93
N GLN A 72 14.33 -0.49 1.07
CA GLN A 72 14.44 -0.46 -0.39
C GLN A 72 14.81 -1.81 -1.05
N TRP A 73 14.65 -2.93 -0.34
CA TRP A 73 14.94 -4.27 -0.86
C TRP A 73 13.91 -4.76 -1.90
N LEU A 74 12.74 -4.10 -1.95
CA LEU A 74 11.63 -4.39 -2.87
C LEU A 74 11.22 -3.11 -3.64
N SER A 75 12.14 -2.46 -4.36
CA SER A 75 11.82 -1.22 -5.08
C SER A 75 10.83 -1.38 -6.24
N ASP A 76 10.45 -2.62 -6.57
CA ASP A 76 9.63 -2.95 -7.72
C ASP A 76 8.14 -2.98 -7.39
N LYS A 77 7.39 -2.02 -7.95
CA LYS A 77 5.93 -1.88 -7.81
C LYS A 77 5.15 -3.17 -8.14
N TRP A 78 5.66 -4.00 -9.06
CA TRP A 78 5.02 -5.26 -9.43
C TRP A 78 5.03 -6.29 -8.30
N ARG A 79 6.11 -6.34 -7.51
CA ARG A 79 6.21 -7.25 -6.36
C ARG A 79 5.22 -6.84 -5.28
N GLN A 80 5.06 -5.54 -5.05
CA GLN A 80 4.09 -5.02 -4.10
C GLN A 80 2.67 -5.48 -4.45
N ARG A 81 2.27 -5.31 -5.72
CA ARG A 81 0.95 -5.73 -6.20
C ARG A 81 0.72 -7.23 -6.05
N VAL A 82 1.68 -8.07 -6.42
CA VAL A 82 1.54 -9.54 -6.34
C VAL A 82 1.41 -10.03 -4.89
N PHE A 83 2.23 -9.51 -3.98
CA PHE A 83 2.26 -9.97 -2.58
C PHE A 83 1.17 -9.34 -1.69
N PHE A 84 0.72 -8.12 -2.00
CA PHE A 84 -0.20 -7.30 -1.18
C PHE A 84 -1.54 -7.00 -1.82
N SER A 85 -2.01 -7.92 -2.66
CA SER A 85 -3.38 -7.84 -3.17
C SER A 85 -4.39 -8.12 -2.06
N TYR A 86 -5.37 -7.23 -1.86
CA TYR A 86 -6.45 -7.43 -0.90
C TYR A 86 -7.19 -8.76 -1.13
N GLU A 87 -7.48 -9.07 -2.39
CA GLU A 87 -8.19 -10.30 -2.77
C GLU A 87 -7.41 -11.57 -2.39
N THR A 88 -6.08 -11.55 -2.54
CA THR A 88 -5.24 -12.69 -2.17
C THR A 88 -4.89 -12.71 -0.69
N ALA A 89 -4.95 -11.59 0.02
CA ALA A 89 -4.87 -11.59 1.47
C ALA A 89 -6.05 -12.35 2.09
N LEU A 90 -7.26 -12.19 1.55
CA LEU A 90 -8.46 -12.86 2.07
C LEU A 90 -8.50 -14.35 1.70
N VAL A 91 -8.25 -14.69 0.43
CA VAL A 91 -8.15 -16.11 -0.01
C VAL A 91 -6.95 -16.79 0.63
N GLY A 92 -5.82 -16.08 0.69
CA GLY A 92 -4.59 -16.53 1.33
C GLY A 92 -4.80 -16.80 2.81
N LYS A 93 -5.61 -16.02 3.54
CA LYS A 93 -5.93 -16.34 4.95
C LYS A 93 -6.62 -17.71 5.08
N LEU A 94 -7.59 -18.02 4.22
CA LEU A 94 -8.35 -19.26 4.32
C LEU A 94 -7.52 -20.49 3.92
N VAL A 95 -6.78 -20.39 2.81
CA VAL A 95 -5.94 -21.49 2.31
C VAL A 95 -4.68 -21.65 3.16
N SER A 96 -4.08 -20.56 3.63
CA SER A 96 -2.92 -20.64 4.55
C SER A 96 -3.32 -21.19 5.91
N ALA A 97 -4.54 -20.96 6.39
CA ALA A 97 -5.00 -21.58 7.65
C ALA A 97 -5.02 -23.11 7.55
N LEU A 98 -5.51 -23.65 6.42
CA LEU A 98 -5.53 -25.10 6.17
C LEU A 98 -4.12 -25.67 5.97
N ALA A 99 -3.28 -25.01 5.16
CA ALA A 99 -1.91 -25.43 4.93
C ALA A 99 -1.06 -25.34 6.19
N LEU A 100 -1.28 -24.31 7.01
CA LEU A 100 -0.61 -24.12 8.29
C LEU A 100 -1.07 -25.16 9.30
N GLN A 101 -2.37 -25.48 9.37
CA GLN A 101 -2.86 -26.57 10.20
C GLN A 101 -2.17 -27.89 9.85
N ALA A 102 -2.07 -28.23 8.57
CA ALA A 102 -1.36 -29.45 8.13
C ALA A 102 0.14 -29.43 8.52
N PHE A 103 0.79 -28.28 8.37
CA PHE A 103 2.20 -28.10 8.77
C PHE A 103 2.39 -28.23 10.29
N LEU A 104 1.51 -27.64 11.10
CA LEU A 104 1.58 -27.71 12.56
C LEU A 104 1.32 -29.11 13.10
N THR A 105 0.37 -29.85 12.51
CA THR A 105 0.18 -31.27 12.80
C THR A 105 1.43 -32.09 12.48
N GLY A 106 2.08 -31.80 11.34
CA GLY A 106 3.35 -32.41 10.96
C GLY A 106 4.50 -32.07 11.91
N LEU A 107 4.60 -30.81 12.36
CA LEU A 107 5.60 -30.39 13.34
C LEU A 107 5.38 -31.05 14.70
N ASN A 108 4.14 -31.21 15.15
CA ASN A 108 3.81 -31.89 16.40
C ASN A 108 4.25 -33.37 16.38
N GLY A 109 4.17 -34.01 15.22
CA GLY A 109 4.70 -35.36 15.00
C GLY A 109 6.20 -35.44 14.73
N SER A 110 6.90 -34.30 14.63
CA SER A 110 8.32 -34.24 14.27
C SER A 110 9.24 -34.23 15.50
N ASP A 111 10.45 -34.75 15.31
CA ASP A 111 11.43 -35.01 16.36
C ASP A 111 12.24 -33.75 16.76
N PHE A 112 11.57 -32.58 16.85
CA PHE A 112 12.19 -31.28 17.16
C PHE A 112 12.95 -31.28 18.51
N LYS A 113 12.65 -32.25 19.37
CA LYS A 113 13.35 -32.58 20.63
C LYS A 113 14.84 -32.90 20.45
N ARG A 114 15.26 -33.35 19.26
CA ARG A 114 16.65 -33.74 18.97
C ARG A 114 17.64 -32.56 18.94
N SER A 115 17.16 -31.32 19.00
CA SER A 115 17.99 -30.10 19.02
C SER A 115 18.46 -29.67 20.43
N ARG A 116 17.99 -30.34 21.49
CA ARG A 116 18.38 -30.09 22.89
C ARG A 116 19.90 -30.07 23.17
N PRO A 117 20.74 -30.99 22.64
CA PRO A 117 22.18 -30.94 22.89
C PRO A 117 22.86 -29.72 22.27
N VAL A 118 22.35 -29.21 21.14
CA VAL A 118 22.88 -28.01 20.48
C VAL A 118 22.47 -26.75 21.23
N ALA A 119 21.23 -26.70 21.75
CA ALA A 119 20.76 -25.59 22.58
C ALA A 119 21.61 -25.43 23.87
N LEU A 120 22.01 -26.54 24.49
CA LEU A 120 22.90 -26.55 25.66
C LEU A 120 24.32 -26.05 25.34
N ALA A 121 24.81 -26.28 24.12
CA ALA A 121 26.16 -25.92 23.71
C ALA A 121 26.33 -24.43 23.37
N VAL A 122 25.29 -23.77 22.85
CA VAL A 122 25.38 -22.38 22.37
C VAL A 122 24.73 -21.39 23.32
N SER A 123 23.48 -21.66 23.73
CA SER A 123 22.65 -20.93 24.70
C SER A 123 21.19 -21.17 24.33
N TYR A 124 20.34 -21.45 25.33
CA TYR A 124 18.90 -21.62 25.11
C TYR A 124 18.25 -20.40 24.46
N TYR A 125 18.68 -19.18 24.80
CA TYR A 125 18.09 -17.95 24.26
C TYR A 125 18.40 -17.77 22.78
N PHE A 126 19.65 -18.00 22.37
CA PHE A 126 20.07 -17.87 20.98
C PHE A 126 19.46 -18.95 20.10
N TRP A 127 19.46 -20.21 20.57
CA TRP A 127 18.86 -21.32 19.85
C TRP A 127 17.34 -21.16 19.72
N SER A 128 16.68 -20.64 20.76
CA SER A 128 15.27 -20.26 20.71
C SER A 128 15.02 -19.22 19.62
N LEU A 129 15.80 -18.13 19.56
CA LEU A 129 15.64 -17.09 18.54
C LEU A 129 15.80 -17.63 17.11
N ILE A 130 16.77 -18.52 16.87
CA ILE A 130 16.93 -19.19 15.58
C ILE A 130 15.69 -20.04 15.26
N SER A 131 15.24 -20.87 16.20
CA SER A 131 14.05 -21.70 16.01
C SER A 131 12.80 -20.87 15.68
N HIS A 132 12.60 -19.75 16.38
CA HIS A 132 11.49 -18.83 16.13
C HIS A 132 11.59 -18.21 14.74
N SER A 133 12.78 -17.75 14.36
CA SER A 133 13.05 -17.17 13.04
C SER A 133 12.75 -18.16 11.92
N VAL A 134 13.13 -19.44 12.09
CA VAL A 134 12.85 -20.50 11.13
C VAL A 134 11.34 -20.74 11.00
N VAL A 135 10.62 -20.86 12.12
CA VAL A 135 9.16 -21.03 12.09
C VAL A 135 8.48 -19.87 11.37
N VAL A 136 8.83 -18.63 11.71
CA VAL A 136 8.30 -17.42 11.06
C VAL A 136 8.61 -17.40 9.56
N ALA A 137 9.81 -17.79 9.16
CA ALA A 137 10.23 -17.85 7.76
C ALA A 137 9.43 -18.91 6.98
N VAL A 138 9.24 -20.10 7.56
CA VAL A 138 8.45 -21.17 6.93
C VAL A 138 7.00 -20.75 6.77
N ILE A 139 6.37 -20.19 7.81
CA ILE A 139 4.98 -19.74 7.73
C ILE A 139 4.82 -18.63 6.69
N THR A 140 5.76 -17.68 6.66
CA THR A 140 5.79 -16.61 5.65
C THR A 140 5.94 -17.18 4.23
N GLY A 141 6.78 -18.21 4.06
CA GLY A 141 6.95 -18.93 2.80
C GLY A 141 5.67 -19.63 2.33
N ILE A 142 4.97 -20.32 3.23
CA ILE A 142 3.67 -20.95 2.96
C ILE A 142 2.65 -19.90 2.50
N ILE A 143 2.52 -18.79 3.24
CA ILE A 143 1.59 -17.72 2.90
C ILE A 143 1.93 -17.13 1.53
N ALA A 144 3.21 -16.85 1.25
CA ALA A 144 3.67 -16.35 -0.04
C ALA A 144 3.36 -17.33 -1.18
N SER A 145 3.59 -18.62 -0.97
CA SER A 145 3.36 -19.68 -1.97
C SER A 145 1.90 -19.80 -2.38
N VAL A 146 0.97 -19.41 -1.51
CA VAL A 146 -0.47 -19.38 -1.81
C VAL A 146 -0.88 -18.06 -2.45
N ARG A 147 -0.39 -16.94 -1.90
CA ARG A 147 -0.79 -15.59 -2.34
C ARG A 147 -0.33 -15.28 -3.75
N VAL A 148 0.93 -15.61 -4.08
CA VAL A 148 1.53 -15.26 -5.38
C VAL A 148 0.80 -15.95 -6.54
N PRO A 149 0.58 -17.28 -6.55
CA PRO A 149 -0.14 -17.94 -7.63
C PRO A 149 -1.61 -17.53 -7.70
N THR A 150 -2.26 -17.28 -6.55
CA THR A 150 -3.63 -16.78 -6.52
C THR A 150 -3.73 -15.40 -7.16
N ALA A 151 -2.76 -14.51 -6.91
CA ALA A 151 -2.73 -13.16 -7.51
C ALA A 151 -2.59 -13.26 -9.02
N ILE A 152 -1.63 -14.05 -9.49
CA ILE A 152 -1.36 -14.28 -10.92
C ILE A 152 -2.60 -14.84 -11.60
N THR A 153 -3.19 -15.88 -11.02
CA THR A 153 -4.41 -16.52 -11.55
C THR A 153 -5.58 -15.53 -11.61
N TYR A 154 -5.79 -14.75 -10.54
CA TYR A 154 -6.86 -13.75 -10.49
C TYR A 154 -6.71 -12.68 -11.57
N VAL A 155 -5.50 -12.10 -11.71
CA VAL A 155 -5.23 -11.09 -12.73
C VAL A 155 -5.37 -11.66 -14.13
N TRP A 156 -4.87 -12.87 -14.35
CA TRP A 156 -5.00 -13.56 -15.63
C TRP A 156 -6.47 -13.77 -16.01
N VAL A 157 -7.28 -14.31 -15.10
CA VAL A 157 -8.71 -14.57 -15.35
C VAL A 157 -9.47 -13.27 -15.61
N LYS A 158 -9.20 -12.22 -14.82
CA LYS A 158 -9.99 -10.98 -14.84
C LYS A 158 -9.58 -10.00 -15.92
N HIS A 159 -8.28 -9.75 -16.05
CA HIS A 159 -7.74 -8.70 -16.92
C HIS A 159 -7.12 -9.26 -18.19
N ARG A 160 -6.91 -10.58 -18.28
CA ARG A 160 -6.28 -11.27 -19.43
C ARG A 160 -4.88 -10.76 -19.77
N THR A 161 -4.26 -10.04 -18.85
CA THR A 161 -2.91 -9.50 -19.01
C THR A 161 -2.19 -9.44 -17.66
N LEU A 162 -0.91 -9.79 -17.63
CA LEU A 162 -0.06 -9.66 -16.45
C LEU A 162 0.57 -8.26 -16.32
N SER A 163 0.38 -7.39 -17.32
CA SER A 163 0.86 -5.99 -17.28
C SER A 163 0.24 -5.18 -16.14
N VAL A 164 -0.88 -5.62 -15.57
CA VAL A 164 -1.47 -5.03 -14.36
C VAL A 164 -0.49 -5.03 -13.18
N PHE A 165 0.48 -5.97 -13.15
CA PHE A 165 1.51 -5.95 -12.11
C PHE A 165 2.57 -4.88 -12.37
N SER A 166 3.00 -4.66 -13.61
CA SER A 166 4.12 -3.75 -13.92
C SER A 166 3.70 -2.31 -14.22
N GLU A 167 2.50 -2.09 -14.78
CA GLU A 167 2.13 -0.79 -15.34
C GLU A 167 1.98 0.30 -14.26
N PRO A 168 2.67 1.43 -14.34
CA PRO A 168 2.56 2.48 -13.35
C PRO A 168 1.16 3.12 -13.34
N CYS A 169 0.66 3.39 -12.13
CA CYS A 169 -0.55 4.21 -11.92
C CYS A 169 -0.15 5.49 -11.19
N CYS A 170 -0.62 6.65 -11.66
CA CYS A 170 -0.35 7.93 -11.02
C CYS A 170 -0.90 7.99 -9.59
N VAL A 171 -2.04 7.33 -9.32
CA VAL A 171 -2.64 7.23 -7.98
C VAL A 171 -1.71 6.48 -7.03
N ASP A 172 -1.08 5.39 -7.47
CA ASP A 172 -0.10 4.66 -6.64
C ASP A 172 1.12 5.54 -6.31
N SER A 173 1.48 6.43 -7.23
CA SER A 173 2.60 7.35 -7.04
C SER A 173 2.25 8.49 -6.07
N ALA A 174 1.01 9.00 -6.12
CA ALA A 174 0.49 9.98 -5.16
C ALA A 174 0.26 9.37 -3.77
N LEU A 175 -0.21 8.12 -3.73
CA LEU A 175 -0.31 7.33 -2.52
C LEU A 175 1.06 7.04 -1.93
N GLY A 176 2.10 6.83 -2.75
CA GLY A 176 3.46 6.56 -2.26
C GLY A 176 3.49 5.49 -1.15
N PRO A 177 4.22 5.69 -0.04
CA PRO A 177 4.26 4.73 1.07
C PRO A 177 3.00 4.76 1.97
N ARG A 178 2.00 5.59 1.62
CA ARG A 178 0.82 5.90 2.46
C ARG A 178 -0.22 4.80 2.43
N ASN A 179 -0.42 4.17 1.27
CA ASN A 179 -1.32 3.03 1.12
C ASN A 179 -0.55 1.86 0.51
N ARG A 180 -0.40 0.78 1.29
CA ARG A 180 0.39 -0.40 0.93
C ARG A 180 -0.47 -1.61 0.58
N LEU A 181 -1.79 -1.50 0.69
CA LEU A 181 -2.71 -2.54 0.26
C LEU A 181 -3.29 -2.17 -1.10
N MET A 182 -2.97 -2.99 -2.11
CA MET A 182 -3.48 -2.78 -3.46
C MET A 182 -4.70 -3.68 -3.71
N MET A 183 -5.72 -3.14 -4.36
CA MET A 183 -6.92 -3.90 -4.70
C MET A 183 -6.86 -4.25 -6.19
N LEU A 184 -6.44 -5.47 -6.53
CA LEU A 184 -6.27 -5.92 -7.92
C LEU A 184 -7.58 -5.82 -8.71
N GLY A 185 -8.68 -6.11 -8.03
CA GLY A 185 -10.01 -6.06 -8.59
C GLY A 185 -10.59 -4.65 -8.71
N GLY A 186 -9.98 -3.70 -8.00
CA GLY A 186 -10.27 -2.28 -8.03
C GLY A 186 -9.72 -1.56 -9.26
N TYR A 187 -8.75 -2.17 -9.95
CA TYR A 187 -8.25 -1.66 -11.21
C TYR A 187 -9.20 -1.92 -12.39
N ARG A 188 -9.04 -1.09 -13.41
CA ARG A 188 -9.61 -1.20 -14.74
C ARG A 188 -8.47 -1.01 -15.74
N TRP A 189 -8.27 -2.00 -16.60
CA TRP A 189 -7.31 -1.97 -17.69
C TRP A 189 -7.96 -1.35 -18.93
N GLU A 190 -7.42 -0.24 -19.43
CA GLU A 190 -7.94 0.44 -20.63
C GLU A 190 -6.78 0.99 -21.46
N HIS A 191 -6.75 0.69 -22.76
CA HIS A 191 -5.77 1.24 -23.71
C HIS A 191 -4.30 1.14 -23.25
N GLY A 192 -3.94 0.01 -22.64
CA GLY A 192 -2.58 -0.21 -22.13
C GLY A 192 -2.27 0.51 -20.82
N ARG A 193 -3.25 1.16 -20.19
CA ARG A 193 -3.08 1.95 -18.96
C ARG A 193 -3.96 1.42 -17.84
N LEU A 194 -3.49 1.65 -16.62
CA LEU A 194 -4.13 1.19 -15.40
C LEU A 194 -4.88 2.33 -14.70
N TYR A 195 -6.17 2.16 -14.44
CA TYR A 195 -7.01 3.11 -13.72
C TYR A 195 -7.67 2.47 -12.50
N TYR A 196 -7.83 3.19 -11.41
CA TYR A 196 -8.69 2.78 -10.32
C TYR A 196 -10.15 3.12 -10.59
N LYS A 197 -11.03 2.16 -10.30
CA LYS A 197 -12.48 2.40 -10.27
C LYS A 197 -12.83 3.34 -9.12
N VAL A 198 -13.86 4.14 -9.32
CA VAL A 198 -14.44 5.03 -8.29
C VAL A 198 -14.77 4.26 -7.01
N THR A 199 -15.36 3.06 -7.15
CA THR A 199 -15.71 2.21 -6.01
C THR A 199 -14.49 1.75 -5.21
N ALA A 200 -13.35 1.52 -5.87
CA ALA A 200 -12.11 1.16 -5.20
C ALA A 200 -11.49 2.36 -4.47
N LEU A 201 -11.48 3.53 -5.11
CA LEU A 201 -11.01 4.77 -4.48
C LEU A 201 -11.84 5.11 -3.23
N LYS A 202 -13.17 4.99 -3.32
CA LYS A 202 -14.06 5.14 -2.15
C LYS A 202 -13.79 4.11 -1.07
N ALA A 203 -13.53 2.85 -1.44
CA ALA A 203 -13.22 1.79 -0.48
C ALA A 203 -11.88 2.01 0.25
N PHE A 204 -10.94 2.72 -0.38
CA PHE A 204 -9.71 3.17 0.28
C PHE A 204 -9.90 4.40 1.18
N GLY A 205 -11.12 4.95 1.26
CA GLY A 205 -11.39 6.18 2.01
C GLY A 205 -10.86 7.45 1.31
N MET A 206 -10.63 7.40 0.00
CA MET A 206 -10.10 8.53 -0.76
C MET A 206 -11.21 9.54 -1.03
N LEU A 207 -10.89 10.80 -0.83
CA LEU A 207 -11.80 11.93 -0.97
C LEU A 207 -11.24 12.92 -1.99
N LYS A 208 -12.14 13.72 -2.57
CA LYS A 208 -11.79 14.90 -3.35
C LYS A 208 -11.88 16.11 -2.42
N MET A 209 -10.86 16.94 -2.43
CA MET A 209 -10.87 18.26 -1.78
C MET A 209 -10.79 19.32 -2.88
N GLU A 210 -11.63 20.34 -2.80
CA GLU A 210 -11.59 21.47 -3.72
C GLU A 210 -11.25 22.75 -2.96
N GLU A 211 -10.17 23.41 -3.38
CA GLU A 211 -9.66 24.64 -2.77
C GLU A 211 -9.18 25.57 -3.89
N ASP A 212 -9.71 26.79 -3.92
CA ASP A 212 -9.37 27.81 -4.93
C ASP A 212 -9.49 27.34 -6.39
N GLY A 213 -10.50 26.50 -6.67
CA GLY A 213 -10.73 25.92 -8.00
C GLY A 213 -9.78 24.78 -8.39
N VAL A 214 -8.91 24.35 -7.48
CA VAL A 214 -8.00 23.22 -7.68
C VAL A 214 -8.54 21.98 -6.96
N GLU A 215 -8.63 20.87 -7.69
CA GLU A 215 -9.03 19.58 -7.14
C GLU A 215 -7.80 18.84 -6.57
N TYR A 216 -7.90 18.36 -5.33
CA TYR A 216 -6.87 17.56 -4.65
C TYR A 216 -7.44 16.19 -4.27
N LEU A 217 -6.57 15.19 -4.32
CA LEU A 217 -6.81 13.87 -3.77
C LEU A 217 -6.45 13.90 -2.28
N ALA A 218 -7.43 13.63 -1.43
CA ALA A 218 -7.27 13.66 0.02
C ALA A 218 -7.47 12.27 0.64
N LEU A 219 -6.78 12.02 1.75
CA LEU A 219 -6.94 10.81 2.56
C LEU A 219 -6.80 11.11 4.04
N GLN A 220 -7.34 10.23 4.87
CA GLN A 220 -7.18 10.31 6.32
C GLN A 220 -5.84 9.72 6.76
N LYS A 221 -5.01 10.54 7.41
CA LYS A 221 -3.71 10.15 7.96
C LYS A 221 -3.88 9.53 9.35
N LEU A 222 -3.39 8.30 9.50
CA LEU A 222 -3.35 7.58 10.77
C LEU A 222 -2.07 7.90 11.55
N HIS A 223 -2.22 8.28 12.81
CA HIS A 223 -1.13 8.54 13.76
C HIS A 223 -1.10 7.46 14.85
N TRP A 224 0.06 7.25 15.48
CA TRP A 224 0.31 6.11 16.38
C TRP A 224 -0.55 6.12 17.65
N PHE A 225 -0.58 7.25 18.35
CA PHE A 225 -1.19 7.35 19.68
C PHE A 225 -2.15 8.53 19.81
N THR A 226 -2.38 9.25 18.71
CA THR A 226 -3.24 10.42 18.66
C THR A 226 -4.22 10.27 17.51
N VAL A 227 -5.43 10.75 17.70
CA VAL A 227 -6.37 10.98 16.59
C VAL A 227 -6.61 12.49 16.54
N PRO A 228 -5.74 13.25 15.87
CA PRO A 228 -5.97 14.68 15.68
C PRO A 228 -7.33 14.94 15.03
N ARG A 229 -7.93 16.11 15.27
CA ARG A 229 -9.19 16.48 14.61
C ARG A 229 -8.99 16.70 13.10
N ASP A 230 -7.80 17.18 12.71
CA ASP A 230 -7.46 17.52 11.33
C ASP A 230 -6.58 16.44 10.68
N ASN A 231 -7.10 15.22 10.59
CA ASN A 231 -6.36 14.08 10.01
C ASN A 231 -6.47 13.99 8.50
N LEU A 232 -7.29 14.80 7.85
CA LEU A 232 -7.43 14.77 6.41
C LEU A 232 -6.31 15.58 5.76
N VAL A 233 -5.58 14.95 4.84
CA VAL A 233 -4.46 15.57 4.13
C VAL A 233 -4.61 15.40 2.63
N GLY A 234 -4.36 16.48 1.88
CA GLY A 234 -4.20 16.45 0.44
C GLY A 234 -2.84 15.88 0.06
N ILE A 235 -2.81 14.88 -0.81
CA ILE A 235 -1.60 14.13 -1.19
C ILE A 235 -1.24 14.22 -2.68
N GLY A 236 -2.13 14.77 -3.50
CA GLY A 236 -1.87 15.02 -4.91
C GLY A 236 -2.91 15.93 -5.56
N VAL A 237 -2.53 16.57 -6.65
CA VAL A 237 -3.41 17.42 -7.47
C VAL A 237 -4.11 16.55 -8.51
N ILE A 238 -5.42 16.66 -8.61
CA ILE A 238 -6.21 15.96 -9.62
C ILE A 238 -6.29 16.83 -10.88
N SER A 239 -5.90 16.27 -12.02
CA SER A 239 -6.01 16.90 -13.34
C SER A 239 -6.69 15.93 -14.29
N GLY A 240 -8.00 16.14 -14.52
CA GLY A 240 -8.83 15.24 -15.30
C GLY A 240 -8.96 13.86 -14.64
N GLN A 241 -8.31 12.85 -15.22
CA GLN A 241 -8.22 11.47 -14.67
C GLN A 241 -6.88 11.18 -14.01
N ARG A 242 -5.95 12.14 -13.97
CA ARG A 242 -4.60 11.95 -13.43
C ARG A 242 -4.46 12.57 -12.06
N VAL A 243 -3.46 12.10 -11.32
CA VAL A 243 -3.10 12.61 -9.99
C VAL A 243 -1.60 12.85 -9.95
N GLU A 244 -1.20 14.09 -9.74
CA GLU A 244 0.19 14.47 -9.58
C GLU A 244 0.52 14.56 -8.08
N PRO A 245 1.56 13.87 -7.59
CA PRO A 245 1.93 13.94 -6.17
C PRO A 245 2.27 15.38 -5.76
N CYS A 246 1.78 15.81 -4.60
CA CYS A 246 2.11 17.12 -4.04
C CYS A 246 2.63 17.00 -2.60
N HIS A 247 3.18 18.09 -2.06
CA HIS A 247 3.46 18.17 -0.63
C HIS A 247 2.17 18.01 0.18
N GLU A 248 2.27 17.32 1.31
CA GLU A 248 1.12 17.13 2.19
C GLU A 248 0.60 18.49 2.65
N ARG A 249 -0.69 18.71 2.44
CA ARG A 249 -1.38 19.93 2.86
C ARG A 249 -2.59 19.58 3.73
N PRO A 250 -2.89 20.40 4.76
CA PRO A 250 -4.12 20.23 5.52
C PRO A 250 -5.33 20.46 4.61
N CYS A 251 -6.43 19.77 4.89
CA CYS A 251 -7.66 19.96 4.14
C CYS A 251 -8.47 21.15 4.69
N THR A 252 -8.38 22.28 3.98
CA THR A 252 -9.08 23.54 4.27
C THR A 252 -10.27 23.80 3.32
N GLY A 253 -10.32 23.07 2.20
CA GLY A 253 -11.34 23.20 1.16
C GLY A 253 -12.59 22.33 1.36
N ILE A 254 -13.49 22.35 0.37
CA ILE A 254 -14.72 21.56 0.37
C ILE A 254 -14.38 20.09 0.08
N ILE A 255 -14.79 19.19 0.98
CA ILE A 255 -14.54 17.76 0.86
C ILE A 255 -15.75 17.08 0.23
N THR A 256 -15.52 16.32 -0.83
CA THR A 256 -16.54 15.56 -1.57
C THR A 256 -16.06 14.14 -1.86
N LEU A 257 -17.00 13.25 -2.18
CA LEU A 257 -16.67 11.91 -2.64
C LEU A 257 -16.14 11.95 -4.08
N LEU A 258 -15.17 11.10 -4.38
CA LEU A 258 -14.70 10.91 -5.75
C LEU A 258 -15.82 10.39 -6.66
N ASP A 259 -15.94 10.98 -7.84
CA ASP A 259 -16.97 10.68 -8.83
C ASP A 259 -16.40 10.05 -10.11
N ARG A 260 -15.08 10.16 -10.32
CA ARG A 260 -14.38 9.71 -11.53
C ARG A 260 -13.27 8.70 -11.25
N LYS A 261 -12.95 7.91 -12.28
CA LYS A 261 -11.80 7.01 -12.27
C LYS A 261 -10.50 7.82 -12.33
N LEU A 262 -9.47 7.38 -11.61
CA LEU A 262 -8.17 8.04 -11.57
C LEU A 262 -7.06 7.04 -11.90
N GLY A 263 -6.06 7.44 -12.68
CA GLY A 263 -4.93 6.60 -13.06
C GLY A 263 -4.25 7.00 -14.36
N GLY A 264 -3.59 6.02 -14.99
CA GLY A 264 -2.73 6.21 -16.15
C GLY A 264 -1.29 6.58 -15.78
N GLY A 265 -0.38 6.46 -16.76
CA GLY A 265 1.01 6.87 -16.62
C GLY A 265 1.20 8.38 -16.64
N LEU A 266 2.24 8.88 -15.96
CA LEU A 266 2.64 10.29 -15.98
C LEU A 266 3.16 10.75 -17.36
N SER A 267 3.41 9.83 -18.29
CA SER A 267 3.94 10.13 -19.61
C SER A 267 2.88 10.73 -20.55
N GLN A 268 3.22 11.90 -21.08
CA GLN A 268 2.62 12.66 -22.17
C GLN A 268 1.23 13.25 -21.95
N VAL A 269 1.24 14.59 -21.96
CA VAL A 269 0.19 15.49 -22.47
C VAL A 269 -0.59 14.80 -23.59
N ASP A 270 -1.90 14.62 -23.38
CA ASP A 270 -2.82 14.31 -24.46
C ASP A 270 -2.85 15.51 -25.40
N THR A 271 -1.93 15.51 -26.37
CA THR A 271 -1.91 16.48 -27.46
C THR A 271 -2.95 16.06 -28.49
N ARG A 272 -4.22 15.99 -28.09
CA ARG A 272 -5.37 15.72 -28.98
C ARG A 272 -6.62 16.45 -28.52
N HIS A 273 -6.52 17.77 -28.47
CA HIS A 273 -7.63 18.62 -28.91
C HIS A 273 -7.07 19.68 -29.85
N HIS A 274 -7.14 19.38 -31.16
CA HIS A 274 -7.08 20.39 -32.20
C HIS A 274 -8.29 21.31 -32.03
N VAL A 275 -8.15 22.37 -31.23
CA VAL A 275 -8.98 23.57 -31.38
C VAL A 275 -8.16 24.53 -32.23
N ARG A 276 -8.54 24.63 -33.50
CA ARG A 276 -8.04 25.63 -34.43
C ARG A 276 -8.52 27.00 -33.92
N PRO A 277 -7.67 27.93 -33.50
CA PRO A 277 -8.13 29.28 -33.22
C PRO A 277 -8.37 29.96 -34.56
N SER A 278 -9.61 30.36 -34.81
CA SER A 278 -9.96 31.29 -35.86
C SER A 278 -9.18 32.59 -35.63
N ARG A 279 -8.40 32.99 -36.64
CA ARG A 279 -7.68 34.25 -36.67
C ARG A 279 -8.71 35.37 -36.88
N ALA A 280 -9.21 35.96 -35.81
CA ALA A 280 -9.88 37.26 -35.85
C ALA A 280 -8.82 38.33 -35.58
N MET A 281 -8.51 39.08 -36.62
CA MET A 281 -7.58 40.20 -36.64
C MET A 281 -8.23 41.36 -35.88
N VAL A 282 -7.60 41.81 -34.78
CA VAL A 282 -7.92 43.10 -34.16
C VAL A 282 -6.65 43.94 -34.25
N GLU A 283 -6.75 44.96 -35.10
CA GLU A 283 -5.73 45.95 -35.38
C GLU A 283 -5.88 47.10 -34.38
N LEU A 284 -4.87 47.33 -33.54
CA LEU A 284 -4.69 48.58 -32.81
C LEU A 284 -3.25 49.05 -33.06
N GLY A 285 -3.12 50.11 -33.86
CA GLY A 285 -1.86 50.82 -34.05
C GLY A 285 -1.34 51.48 -32.76
N PRO A 286 -0.10 51.98 -32.78
CA PRO A 286 0.03 53.40 -33.08
C PRO A 286 1.22 53.75 -33.97
N LYS A 287 1.03 54.80 -34.78
CA LYS A 287 2.11 55.57 -35.40
C LYS A 287 2.55 56.67 -34.43
N ASN A 288 3.85 56.87 -34.26
CA ASN A 288 4.55 58.12 -34.62
C ASN A 288 5.96 58.19 -34.03
N ALA A 289 6.79 58.91 -34.77
CA ALA A 289 8.23 58.88 -34.85
C ALA A 289 8.92 60.01 -34.04
N TRP A 290 10.10 59.68 -33.49
CA TRP A 290 11.36 60.45 -33.37
C TRP A 290 11.39 61.80 -32.62
N VAL A 291 12.34 61.96 -31.68
CA VAL A 291 13.42 62.99 -31.62
C VAL A 291 14.40 62.67 -30.46
N THR A 292 15.70 62.76 -30.74
CA THR A 292 16.86 62.70 -29.83
C THR A 292 17.21 64.06 -29.20
N ALA A 293 17.80 64.05 -27.98
CA ALA A 293 19.00 64.81 -27.49
C ALA A 293 18.91 65.12 -25.95
N PRO A 294 19.98 65.57 -25.24
CA PRO A 294 20.44 64.95 -23.98
C PRO A 294 20.22 65.83 -22.73
N LEU A 295 20.30 65.22 -21.54
CA LEU A 295 20.32 65.92 -20.25
C LEU A 295 21.76 66.11 -19.76
N SER A 296 22.22 67.37 -19.76
CA SER A 296 23.36 67.84 -18.98
C SER A 296 22.86 68.65 -17.77
N ILE A 297 23.60 68.54 -16.67
CA ILE A 297 23.34 69.05 -15.32
C ILE A 297 23.70 70.54 -15.17
N GLY A 298 22.93 71.25 -14.34
CA GLY A 298 23.19 72.53 -13.66
C GLY A 298 21.89 72.94 -12.97
N GLU A 299 21.79 73.23 -11.67
CA GLU A 299 22.69 73.90 -10.72
C GLU A 299 23.00 73.06 -9.46
#